data_AF-A0A7V9IUQ7-F1
#
_entry.id   AF-A0A7V9IUQ7-F1
#
_cell.length_a   1.000
_cell.length_b   1.000
_cell.length_c   1.000
_cell.angle_alpha   90.00
_cell.angle_beta   90.00
_cell.angle_gamma   90.00
#
_symmetry.space_group_name_H-M   'P 1'
#
loop_
_entity.id
_entity.type
_entity.pdbx_description
1 polymer ?
#
loop_
_entity_poly.entity_id
_entity_poly.type
_entity_poly.pdbx_seq_one_letter_code
_entity_poly.pdbx_strand_id
1 'polypeptide(L)'
;MRWSFAVLVMIFPLLGCGGPESPAGSDCSLAVHRDATTYIEAGFTEHAASKVGKADGADCDDMGADARGAYFAENPHQVDVWSFDGLDSSKVIGVRESNGIFRVFIAETVSKAEAKELSRVLPRASTNDPQGVTVTAAREVLVSTTPLGDAGVASLV
;
A
#
# COMPACT_ATOMS: atom_id res chain seq x y z
N MET A 1 38.47 39.69 -50.90
CA MET A 1 37.10 39.54 -51.45
C MET A 1 36.27 38.78 -50.42
N ARG A 2 35.32 39.40 -49.71
CA ARG A 2 33.92 39.72 -50.10
C ARG A 2 33.00 38.47 -50.16
N TRP A 3 32.08 38.44 -49.18
CA TRP A 3 30.65 38.05 -49.27
C TRP A 3 30.32 36.55 -49.34
N SER A 4 29.21 36.01 -48.82
CA SER A 4 28.13 36.47 -47.92
C SER A 4 27.26 35.24 -47.60
N PHE A 5 26.68 35.25 -46.39
CA PHE A 5 25.44 34.63 -45.90
C PHE A 5 24.69 33.55 -46.71
N ALA A 6 24.34 32.45 -46.03
CA ALA A 6 23.01 31.86 -46.14
C ALA A 6 22.60 31.20 -44.81
N VAL A 7 21.61 31.80 -44.17
CA VAL A 7 20.88 31.36 -42.99
C VAL A 7 20.07 30.11 -43.33
N LEU A 8 20.26 29.01 -42.61
CA LEU A 8 19.33 27.87 -42.65
C LEU A 8 18.52 27.85 -41.36
N VAL A 9 17.25 28.19 -41.52
CA VAL A 9 16.19 28.24 -40.50
C VAL A 9 15.98 26.83 -39.93
N MET A 10 16.19 26.67 -38.63
CA MET A 10 15.85 25.45 -37.89
C MET A 10 14.69 25.80 -36.94
N ILE A 11 13.45 25.47 -37.35
CA ILE A 11 12.25 25.60 -36.52
C ILE A 11 11.63 24.21 -36.41
N PHE A 12 11.94 23.51 -35.32
CA PHE A 12 11.23 22.32 -34.86
C PHE A 12 10.30 22.77 -33.70
N PRO A 13 8.98 22.91 -33.91
CA PRO A 13 8.07 23.04 -32.78
C PRO A 13 7.89 21.65 -32.18
N LEU A 14 8.73 21.33 -31.19
CA LEU A 14 8.43 20.26 -30.23
C LEU A 14 7.26 20.75 -29.36
N LEU A 15 6.03 20.47 -29.82
CA LEU A 15 4.87 20.39 -28.93
C LEU A 15 5.01 19.13 -28.07
N GLY A 16 5.97 19.16 -27.15
CA GLY A 16 6.04 18.21 -26.05
C GLY A 16 5.04 18.66 -24.99
N CYS A 17 4.02 17.83 -24.74
CA CYS A 17 3.14 17.93 -23.58
C CYS A 17 3.98 17.87 -22.29
N GLY A 18 4.44 19.02 -21.79
CA GLY A 18 4.84 19.17 -20.39
C GLY A 18 3.60 19.41 -19.54
N GLY A 19 2.85 18.35 -19.25
CA GLY A 19 1.93 18.39 -18.11
C GLY A 19 2.76 18.37 -16.83
N PRO A 20 2.36 19.03 -15.74
CA PRO A 20 2.98 18.84 -14.44
C PRO A 20 2.83 17.36 -14.09
N GLU A 21 3.93 16.63 -14.16
CA GLU A 21 4.14 15.37 -13.49
C GLU A 21 3.86 15.60 -12.00
N SER A 22 2.61 15.31 -11.60
CA SER A 22 2.30 15.13 -10.18
C SER A 22 3.31 14.14 -9.64
N PRO A 23 4.02 14.44 -8.54
CA PRO A 23 4.92 13.46 -7.94
C PRO A 23 4.09 12.21 -7.67
N ALA A 24 4.45 11.13 -8.35
CA ALA A 24 3.86 9.82 -8.13
C ALA A 24 4.26 9.42 -6.71
N GLY A 25 3.36 9.62 -5.75
CA GLY A 25 3.50 9.03 -4.42
C GLY A 25 3.64 7.53 -4.62
N SER A 26 4.77 6.98 -4.22
CA SER A 26 4.98 5.54 -4.21
C SER A 26 4.22 4.98 -3.02
N ASP A 27 3.25 4.09 -3.24
CA ASP A 27 2.63 3.32 -2.17
C ASP A 27 3.73 2.56 -1.39
N CYS A 28 4.15 3.09 -0.25
CA CYS A 28 5.07 2.40 0.64
C CYS A 28 4.41 1.12 1.13
N SER A 29 4.83 -0.02 0.57
CA SER A 29 4.51 -1.31 1.16
C SER A 29 5.17 -1.38 2.52
N LEU A 30 4.37 -1.40 3.60
CA LEU A 30 4.90 -1.47 4.95
C LEU A 30 5.59 -2.83 5.17
N ALA A 31 6.63 -2.81 6.00
CA ALA A 31 7.37 -4.01 6.37
C ALA A 31 7.68 -4.01 7.87
N VAL A 32 7.88 -5.21 8.41
CA VAL A 32 8.38 -5.40 9.78
C VAL A 32 9.53 -6.41 9.75
N HIS A 33 10.52 -6.22 10.61
CA HIS A 33 11.66 -7.11 10.73
C HIS A 33 11.67 -7.79 12.11
N ARG A 34 11.76 -9.12 12.10
CA ARG A 34 11.77 -9.92 13.33
C ARG A 34 12.67 -11.13 13.13
N ASP A 35 13.55 -11.38 14.10
CA ASP A 35 14.39 -12.58 14.16
C ASP A 35 15.12 -12.85 12.82
N ALA A 36 15.74 -11.80 12.24
CA ALA A 36 16.42 -11.80 10.93
C ALA A 36 15.52 -12.02 9.70
N THR A 37 14.20 -11.99 9.85
CA THR A 37 13.23 -12.18 8.75
C THR A 37 12.44 -10.91 8.51
N THR A 38 12.35 -10.47 7.24
CA THR A 38 11.47 -9.37 6.84
C THR A 38 10.10 -9.90 6.46
N TYR A 39 9.06 -9.27 6.96
CA TYR A 39 7.67 -9.56 6.61
C TYR A 39 7.08 -8.35 5.90
N ILE A 40 6.37 -8.59 4.81
CA ILE A 40 5.79 -7.57 3.92
C ILE A 40 4.27 -7.55 4.11
N GLU A 41 3.68 -6.36 4.13
CA GLU A 41 2.22 -6.19 4.23
C GLU A 41 1.49 -6.98 3.13
N ALA A 42 0.45 -7.71 3.54
CA ALA A 42 -0.42 -8.50 2.66
C ALA A 42 -1.90 -8.11 2.76
N GLY A 43 -2.27 -7.17 3.64
CA GLY A 43 -3.62 -6.66 3.82
C GLY A 43 -4.07 -6.65 5.27
N PHE A 44 -5.38 -6.78 5.51
CA PHE A 44 -5.99 -6.71 6.84
C PHE A 44 -6.91 -7.89 7.12
N THR A 45 -7.03 -8.27 8.39
CA THR A 45 -7.92 -9.34 8.86
C THR A 45 -8.50 -9.04 10.24
N GLU A 46 -9.69 -9.56 10.53
CA GLU A 46 -10.28 -9.60 11.88
C GLU A 46 -10.10 -10.97 12.54
N HIS A 47 -9.29 -11.85 11.93
CA HIS A 47 -9.04 -13.18 12.45
C HIS A 47 -8.45 -13.11 13.87
N ALA A 48 -8.88 -14.02 14.74
CA ALA A 48 -8.41 -14.07 16.11
C ALA A 48 -6.88 -14.28 16.14
N ALA A 49 -6.21 -13.54 17.02
CA ALA A 49 -4.77 -13.59 17.16
C ALA A 49 -4.36 -13.36 18.62
N SER A 50 -3.21 -13.91 18.97
CA SER A 50 -2.59 -13.78 20.30
C SER A 50 -1.25 -13.07 20.21
N LYS A 51 -0.94 -12.20 21.17
CA LYS A 51 0.32 -11.44 21.18
C LYS A 51 1.49 -12.40 21.43
N VAL A 52 2.51 -12.36 20.57
CA VAL A 52 3.67 -13.27 20.63
C VAL A 52 5.01 -12.55 20.80
N GLY A 53 5.08 -11.23 20.59
CA GLY A 53 6.34 -10.51 20.77
C GLY A 53 6.32 -9.09 20.23
N LYS A 54 7.50 -8.65 19.79
CA LYS A 54 7.75 -7.36 19.14
C LYS A 54 8.55 -7.56 17.84
N ALA A 55 8.48 -6.56 16.97
CA ALA A 55 9.27 -6.46 15.75
C ALA A 55 9.67 -5.01 15.50
N ASP A 56 10.73 -4.84 14.72
CA ASP A 56 11.15 -3.55 14.20
C ASP A 56 10.17 -3.15 13.08
N GLY A 57 9.57 -1.97 13.16
CA GLY A 57 8.74 -1.42 12.09
C GLY A 57 9.57 -0.64 11.08
N ALA A 58 9.23 -0.77 9.80
CA ALA A 58 9.80 0.09 8.76
C ALA A 58 9.14 1.48 8.79
N ASP A 59 9.95 2.50 8.55
CA ASP A 59 9.49 3.86 8.26
C ASP A 59 9.31 4.01 6.74
N CYS A 60 8.41 4.90 6.33
CA CYS A 60 8.20 5.24 4.93
C CYS A 60 8.80 6.61 4.61
N ASP A 61 9.53 6.68 3.51
CA ASP A 61 10.00 7.92 2.91
C ASP A 61 9.69 7.90 1.41
N ASP A 62 8.46 8.28 1.06
CA ASP A 62 7.89 8.25 -0.29
C ASP A 62 7.77 9.64 -0.95
N MET A 63 8.32 10.67 -0.31
CA MET A 63 8.16 12.06 -0.74
C MET A 63 9.47 12.65 -1.28
N GLY A 64 9.40 13.25 -2.47
CA GLY A 64 10.52 13.97 -3.10
C GLY A 64 11.32 13.15 -4.09
N ALA A 65 12.32 13.78 -4.73
CA ALA A 65 13.12 13.15 -5.79
C ALA A 65 14.01 11.99 -5.30
N ASP A 66 14.31 11.97 -3.99
CA ASP A 66 15.18 10.99 -3.33
C ASP A 66 14.40 10.03 -2.42
N ALA A 67 13.12 9.80 -2.71
CA ALA A 67 12.27 8.88 -1.95
C ALA A 67 12.92 7.49 -1.80
N ARG A 68 13.08 7.04 -0.55
CA ARG A 68 13.72 5.77 -0.18
C ARG A 68 12.74 4.59 -0.16
N GLY A 69 11.44 4.87 -0.13
CA GLY A 69 10.39 3.88 0.11
C GLY A 69 10.40 3.42 1.57
N ALA A 70 10.02 2.16 1.81
CA ALA A 70 10.07 1.56 3.14
C ALA A 70 11.52 1.22 3.55
N TYR A 71 11.95 1.67 4.72
CA TYR A 71 13.30 1.44 5.26
C TYR A 71 13.28 1.20 6.77
N PHE A 72 14.26 0.48 7.29
CA PHE A 72 14.45 0.33 8.74
C PHE A 72 15.49 1.35 9.23
N ALA A 73 15.09 2.23 10.14
CA ALA A 73 16.01 3.18 10.77
C ALA A 73 17.04 2.46 11.66
N GLU A 74 18.13 3.15 12.04
CA GLU A 74 19.15 2.60 12.96
C GLU A 74 18.57 2.22 14.33
N ASN A 75 17.60 3.00 14.80
CA ASN A 75 16.81 2.71 16.00
C ASN A 75 15.33 2.63 15.60
N PRO A 76 14.89 1.49 15.02
CA PRO A 76 13.55 1.36 14.48
C PRO A 76 12.52 1.35 15.61
N HIS A 77 11.34 1.91 15.32
CA HIS A 77 10.23 1.85 16.26
C HIS A 77 9.76 0.40 16.45
N GLN A 78 9.34 0.05 17.66
CA GLN A 78 8.91 -1.31 17.99
C GLN A 78 7.40 -1.45 17.89
N VAL A 79 6.93 -2.45 17.13
CA VAL A 79 5.51 -2.81 17.04
C VAL A 79 5.22 -4.11 17.79
N ASP A 80 4.02 -4.24 18.33
CA ASP A 80 3.58 -5.48 18.96
C ASP A 80 3.11 -6.49 17.90
N VAL A 81 3.65 -7.71 17.97
CA VAL A 81 3.40 -8.79 17.00
C VAL A 81 2.43 -9.81 17.55
N TRP A 82 1.53 -10.26 16.68
CA TRP A 82 0.46 -11.21 16.97
C TRP A 82 0.57 -12.43 16.03
N SER A 83 0.26 -13.62 16.54
CA SER A 83 0.13 -14.84 15.74
C SER A 83 -1.34 -15.21 15.57
N PHE A 84 -1.70 -15.65 14.37
CA PHE A 84 -3.03 -16.17 14.06
C PHE A 84 -3.12 -17.65 14.45
N ASP A 85 -4.26 -18.07 15.01
CA ASP A 85 -4.45 -19.44 15.48
C ASP A 85 -4.30 -20.45 14.34
N GLY A 86 -3.50 -21.50 14.57
CA GLY A 86 -3.25 -22.55 13.59
C GLY A 86 -2.32 -22.16 12.44
N LEU A 87 -1.78 -20.93 12.41
CA LEU A 87 -0.81 -20.49 11.42
C LEU A 87 0.58 -20.33 12.03
N ASP A 88 1.60 -20.62 11.23
CA ASP A 88 3.00 -20.52 11.65
C ASP A 88 3.46 -19.05 11.68
N SER A 89 3.81 -18.56 12.88
CA SER A 89 4.27 -17.19 13.08
C SER A 89 5.61 -16.85 12.41
N SER A 90 6.37 -17.85 11.94
CA SER A 90 7.54 -17.62 11.09
C SER A 90 7.19 -17.29 9.63
N LYS A 91 5.93 -17.51 9.23
CA LYS A 91 5.42 -17.28 7.88
C LYS A 91 4.47 -16.11 7.79
N VAL A 92 3.63 -15.94 8.80
CA VAL A 92 2.62 -14.88 8.83
C VAL A 92 2.41 -14.35 10.24
N ILE A 93 2.36 -13.04 10.36
CA ILE A 93 2.13 -12.33 11.62
C ILE A 93 1.14 -11.20 11.43
N GLY A 94 0.56 -10.75 12.54
CA GLY A 94 -0.30 -9.57 12.60
C GLY A 94 0.36 -8.46 13.40
N VAL A 95 0.13 -7.22 12.99
CA VAL A 95 0.26 -6.04 13.86
C VAL A 95 -1.15 -5.54 14.14
N ARG A 96 -1.48 -5.37 15.42
CA ARG A 96 -2.81 -4.91 15.82
C ARG A 96 -2.95 -3.43 15.48
N GLU A 97 -3.99 -3.11 14.73
CA GLU A 97 -4.40 -1.73 14.44
C GLU A 97 -5.43 -1.30 15.50
N SER A 98 -6.69 -1.08 15.11
CA SER A 98 -7.80 -0.73 16.01
C SER A 98 -8.95 -1.74 15.89
N ASN A 99 -9.83 -1.78 16.89
CA ASN A 99 -11.10 -2.53 16.86
C ASN A 99 -10.99 -4.04 16.55
N GLY A 100 -9.86 -4.67 16.88
CA GLY A 100 -9.66 -6.11 16.60
C GLY A 100 -9.20 -6.40 15.16
N ILE A 101 -8.96 -5.36 14.35
CA ILE A 101 -8.36 -5.48 13.04
C ILE A 101 -6.83 -5.62 13.21
N PHE A 102 -6.26 -6.54 12.44
CA PHE A 102 -4.83 -6.75 12.32
C PHE A 102 -4.40 -6.46 10.89
N ARG A 103 -3.32 -5.69 10.74
CA ARG A 103 -2.56 -5.65 9.50
C ARG A 103 -1.73 -6.93 9.41
N VAL A 104 -1.85 -7.65 8.30
CA VAL A 104 -1.20 -8.94 8.06
C VAL A 104 0.11 -8.71 7.35
N PHE A 105 1.17 -9.35 7.84
CA PHE A 105 2.48 -9.36 7.21
C PHE A 105 2.91 -10.81 6.93
N ILE A 106 3.40 -11.08 5.73
CA ILE A 106 3.87 -12.40 5.29
C ILE A 106 5.40 -12.33 5.10
N ALA A 107 6.12 -13.32 5.63
CA ALA A 107 7.57 -13.39 5.51
C ALA A 107 8.01 -13.42 4.04
N GLU A 108 9.06 -12.69 3.70
CA GLU A 108 9.60 -12.62 2.34
C GLU A 108 10.09 -13.98 1.80
N THR A 109 10.41 -14.91 2.72
CA THR A 109 10.86 -16.27 2.42
C THR A 109 9.72 -17.18 1.95
N VAL A 110 8.46 -16.80 2.20
CA VAL A 110 7.28 -17.58 1.81
C VAL A 110 7.07 -17.48 0.30
N SER A 111 6.84 -18.62 -0.35
CA SER A 111 6.59 -18.65 -1.79
C SER A 111 5.30 -17.93 -2.16
N LYS A 112 5.22 -17.36 -3.38
CA LYS A 112 3.99 -16.70 -3.87
C LYS A 112 2.74 -17.59 -3.80
N ALA A 113 2.89 -18.90 -4.03
CA ALA A 113 1.78 -19.85 -3.97
C ALA A 113 1.28 -20.03 -2.53
N GLU A 114 2.20 -20.13 -1.57
CA GLU A 114 1.87 -20.23 -0.16
C GLU A 114 1.33 -18.91 0.41
N ALA A 115 1.90 -17.77 0.02
CA ALA A 115 1.38 -16.45 0.39
C ALA A 115 -0.08 -16.28 -0.10
N LYS A 116 -0.39 -16.73 -1.31
CA LYS A 116 -1.77 -16.74 -1.83
C LYS A 116 -2.71 -17.63 -1.01
N GLU A 117 -2.21 -18.74 -0.49
CA GLU A 117 -3.00 -19.61 0.39
C GLU A 117 -3.22 -18.97 1.76
N LEU A 118 -2.18 -18.37 2.35
CA LEU A 118 -2.27 -17.60 3.59
C LEU A 118 -3.29 -16.46 3.49
N SER A 119 -3.30 -15.73 2.38
CA SER A 119 -4.30 -14.69 2.12
C SER A 119 -5.72 -15.23 1.88
N ARG A 120 -5.89 -16.51 1.58
CA ARG A 120 -7.21 -17.14 1.44
C ARG A 120 -7.76 -17.60 2.79
N VAL A 121 -6.90 -18.15 3.65
CA VAL A 121 -7.31 -18.65 4.98
C VAL A 121 -7.54 -17.52 5.97
N LEU A 122 -6.87 -16.38 5.80
CA LEU A 122 -7.13 -15.16 6.57
C LEU A 122 -8.27 -14.37 5.90
N PRO A 123 -9.50 -14.39 6.45
CA PRO A 123 -10.59 -13.61 5.89
C PRO A 123 -10.20 -12.14 5.91
N ARG A 124 -10.37 -11.46 4.78
CA ARG A 124 -10.05 -10.04 4.71
C ARG A 124 -11.00 -9.28 5.61
N ALA A 125 -10.45 -8.43 6.47
CA ALA A 125 -11.26 -7.42 7.13
C ALA A 125 -11.90 -6.57 6.03
N SER A 126 -13.19 -6.25 6.16
CA SER A 126 -13.82 -5.27 5.30
C SER A 126 -13.25 -3.90 5.66
N THR A 127 -12.08 -3.60 5.15
CA THR A 127 -11.61 -2.22 5.09
C THR A 127 -12.59 -1.53 4.14
N ASN A 128 -13.60 -0.86 4.70
CA ASN A 128 -14.25 0.22 3.97
C ASN A 128 -13.11 1.15 3.56
N ASP A 129 -12.69 1.00 2.31
CA ASP A 129 -11.73 1.86 1.66
C ASP A 129 -12.20 3.30 1.90
N PRO A 130 -11.38 4.22 2.43
CA PRO A 130 -11.74 5.63 2.46
C PRO A 130 -11.94 6.21 1.05
N GLN A 131 -11.64 5.45 -0.01
CA GLN A 131 -12.15 5.69 -1.37
C GLN A 131 -13.39 4.86 -1.72
N GLY A 132 -14.36 4.74 -0.80
CA GLY A 132 -15.79 4.74 -1.11
C GLY A 132 -16.29 3.76 -2.19
N VAL A 133 -15.75 2.55 -2.29
CA VAL A 133 -16.33 1.48 -3.11
C VAL A 133 -16.79 0.34 -2.21
N THR A 134 -18.11 0.22 -2.08
CA THR A 134 -18.73 -0.97 -1.47
C THR A 134 -19.33 -1.82 -2.60
N VAL A 135 -18.96 -3.09 -2.66
CA VAL A 135 -19.61 -4.07 -3.53
C VAL A 135 -20.50 -4.92 -2.64
N THR A 136 -21.81 -4.73 -2.76
CA THR A 136 -22.76 -5.55 -2.00
C THR A 136 -22.88 -6.93 -2.65
N ALA A 137 -23.36 -7.92 -1.88
CA ALA A 137 -23.56 -9.30 -2.34
C ALA A 137 -24.49 -9.43 -3.58
N ALA A 138 -25.16 -8.34 -3.97
CA ALA A 138 -25.99 -8.24 -5.17
C ALA A 138 -25.22 -7.93 -6.48
N ARG A 139 -23.88 -7.85 -6.46
CA ARG A 139 -23.05 -7.35 -7.59
C ARG A 139 -23.37 -5.90 -8.00
N GLU A 140 -23.98 -5.13 -7.12
CA GLU A 140 -24.12 -3.69 -7.31
C GLU A 140 -22.84 -3.00 -6.81
N VAL A 141 -22.21 -2.24 -7.71
CA VAL A 141 -21.05 -1.39 -7.41
C VAL A 141 -21.60 -0.03 -6.99
N LEU A 142 -21.56 0.28 -5.70
CA LEU A 142 -21.90 1.60 -5.18
C LEU A 142 -20.61 2.41 -5.07
N VAL A 143 -20.44 3.38 -5.97
CA VAL A 143 -19.37 4.37 -5.90
C VAL A 143 -19.92 5.60 -5.19
N SER A 144 -19.48 5.84 -3.95
CA SER A 144 -19.84 7.06 -3.22
C SER A 144 -18.84 8.15 -3.53
N THR A 145 -19.13 8.99 -4.53
CA THR A 145 -18.39 10.23 -4.76
C THR A 145 -19.08 11.36 -4.00
N THR A 146 -18.76 11.54 -2.72
CA THR A 146 -19.18 12.75 -2.00
C THR A 146 -17.99 13.30 -1.23
N PRO A 147 -17.46 14.50 -1.57
CA PRO A 147 -16.64 15.23 -0.61
C PRO A 147 -17.52 15.61 0.58
N LEU A 148 -16.95 15.67 1.78
CA LEU A 148 -17.66 16.03 3.02
C LEU A 148 -18.68 17.18 2.78
N GLY A 149 -19.97 16.87 2.85
CA GLY A 149 -21.05 17.85 2.76
C GLY A 149 -22.29 17.31 2.03
N ASP A 150 -23.34 17.04 2.81
CA ASP A 150 -24.73 16.78 2.43
C ASP A 150 -25.08 15.44 1.75
N ALA A 151 -25.82 14.62 2.52
CA ALA A 151 -26.41 13.37 2.08
C ALA A 151 -27.56 13.61 1.10
N GLY A 152 -27.34 13.22 -0.16
CA GLY A 152 -28.39 13.04 -1.17
C GLY A 152 -28.35 11.62 -1.72
N VAL A 153 -29.37 10.81 -1.42
CA VAL A 153 -29.57 9.50 -2.05
C VAL A 153 -30.14 9.69 -3.46
N ALA A 154 -29.37 9.35 -4.49
CA ALA A 154 -29.85 9.23 -5.86
C ALA A 154 -30.16 7.75 -6.16
N SER A 155 -31.44 7.43 -6.35
CA SER A 155 -31.90 6.13 -6.84
C SER A 155 -32.01 6.22 -8.37
N LEU A 156 -31.31 5.36 -9.11
CA LEU A 156 -31.57 5.17 -10.55
C LEU A 156 -32.44 3.93 -10.74
N VAL A 157 -33.54 4.10 -11.48
CA VAL A 157 -34.36 3.04 -12.08
C VAL A 157 -33.67 2.53 -13.33
#